data_AF-A0A3P7E826-F1
#
_entry.id   AF-A0A3P7E826-F1
#
_cell.length_a   1.000
_cell.length_b   1.000
_cell.length_c   1.000
_cell.angle_alpha   90.00
_cell.angle_beta   90.00
_cell.angle_gamma   90.00
#
_symmetry.space_group_name_H-M   'P 1'
#
loop_
_entity.id
_entity.type
_entity.pdbx_description
1 polymer ?
#
loop_
_entity_poly.entity_id
_entity_poly.type
_entity_poly.pdbx_seq_one_letter_code
_entity_poly.pdbx_strand_id
1 'polypeptide(L)'
;RYESEEFISGFSDVVVEWIISRLSNITHLNRFNATVYEEGYWSYVMGQVQTIDRVYGFGIDTLLHHITDGHVAHHFFFTKIPHYHLMEATTAIKSVLEPYKAYRCKSNADFLLDYLTLNIKLEYLIGRGTGILTYAGQQKEE
;
A
#
# COMPACT_ATOMS: atom_id res chain seq x y z
N ARG A 1 0.77 -13.31 24.65
CA ARG A 1 -0.51 -13.08 23.93
C ARG A 1 -0.46 -11.77 23.15
N TYR A 2 -0.07 -10.65 23.77
CA TYR A 2 0.14 -9.37 23.07
C TYR A 2 1.26 -9.42 22.01
N GLU A 3 2.44 -9.95 22.34
CA GLU A 3 3.56 -10.06 21.37
C GLU A 3 3.24 -10.95 20.15
N SER A 4 2.42 -11.99 20.35
CA SER A 4 1.98 -12.86 19.25
C SER A 4 0.96 -12.19 18.34
N GLU A 5 0.13 -11.29 18.86
CA GLU A 5 -0.81 -10.50 18.06
C GLU A 5 -0.08 -9.39 17.30
N GLU A 6 0.92 -8.72 17.89
CA GLU A 6 1.81 -7.80 17.18
C GLU A 6 2.62 -8.51 16.09
N PHE A 7 3.09 -9.74 16.34
CA PHE A 7 3.82 -10.53 15.34
C PHE A 7 2.93 -10.98 14.18
N ILE A 8 1.69 -11.41 14.46
CA ILE A 8 0.72 -11.78 13.43
C ILE A 8 0.24 -10.55 12.66
N SER A 9 0.03 -9.41 13.34
CA SER A 9 -0.24 -8.11 12.72
C SER A 9 0.92 -7.70 11.83
N GLY A 10 2.17 -7.82 12.30
CA GLY A 10 3.36 -7.54 11.52
C GLY A 10 3.52 -8.47 10.32
N PHE A 11 3.11 -9.74 10.42
CA PHE A 11 3.09 -10.68 9.29
C PHE A 11 1.99 -10.35 8.28
N SER A 12 0.79 -9.96 8.74
CA SER A 12 -0.25 -9.45 7.85
C SER A 12 0.15 -8.13 7.23
N ASP A 13 0.84 -7.26 7.96
CA ASP A 13 1.37 -5.99 7.49
C ASP A 13 2.47 -6.23 6.47
N VAL A 14 3.39 -7.18 6.66
CA VAL A 14 4.40 -7.54 5.65
C VAL A 14 3.77 -8.16 4.41
N VAL A 15 2.74 -9.00 4.55
CA VAL A 15 2.04 -9.58 3.39
C VAL A 15 1.21 -8.54 2.66
N VAL A 16 0.57 -7.61 3.38
CA VAL A 16 -0.18 -6.49 2.81
C VAL A 16 0.75 -5.45 2.22
N GLU A 17 1.87 -5.11 2.87
CA GLU A 17 2.96 -4.30 2.32
C GLU A 17 3.60 -5.01 1.14
N TRP A 18 3.73 -6.33 1.13
CA TRP A 18 4.24 -7.07 -0.03
C TRP A 18 3.23 -7.05 -1.18
N ILE A 19 1.94 -7.23 -0.91
CA ILE A 19 0.87 -7.10 -1.90
C ILE A 19 0.83 -5.66 -2.41
N ILE A 20 0.80 -4.66 -1.54
CA ILE A 20 0.75 -3.24 -1.88
C ILE A 20 2.03 -2.77 -2.55
N SER A 21 3.20 -3.21 -2.12
CA SER A 21 4.49 -3.01 -2.80
C SER A 21 4.49 -3.68 -4.16
N ARG A 22 3.86 -4.86 -4.32
CA ARG A 22 3.69 -5.49 -5.63
C ARG A 22 2.73 -4.68 -6.51
N LEU A 23 1.63 -4.19 -5.97
CA LEU A 23 0.69 -3.27 -6.63
C LEU A 23 1.36 -1.91 -6.95
N SER A 24 2.27 -1.45 -6.09
CA SER A 24 3.09 -0.24 -6.22
C SER A 24 4.12 -0.42 -7.34
N ASN A 25 4.83 -1.55 -7.38
CA ASN A 25 5.74 -1.93 -8.46
C ASN A 25 5.03 -2.09 -9.81
N ILE A 26 3.74 -2.47 -9.83
CA ILE A 26 2.94 -2.46 -11.07
C ILE A 26 2.54 -1.02 -11.47
N THR A 27 2.26 -0.15 -10.49
CA THR A 27 1.94 1.27 -10.72
C THR A 27 3.17 2.11 -11.05
N HIS A 28 4.38 1.66 -10.71
CA HIS A 28 5.66 2.29 -11.12
C HIS A 28 5.76 2.52 -12.63
N LEU A 29 5.06 1.75 -13.48
CA LEU A 29 5.19 1.86 -14.93
C LEU A 29 3.87 1.99 -15.71
N ASN A 30 2.72 1.69 -15.10
CA ASN A 30 1.44 1.79 -15.79
C ASN A 30 0.77 3.15 -15.62
N ARG A 31 1.27 4.14 -16.36
CA ARG A 31 0.52 5.28 -16.93
C ARG A 31 -0.39 6.12 -15.99
N PHE A 32 -0.28 6.01 -14.67
CA PHE A 32 -0.94 6.91 -13.72
C PHE A 32 -0.06 7.13 -12.46
N ASN A 33 0.70 8.22 -12.48
CA ASN A 33 1.04 9.06 -11.31
C ASN A 33 1.90 8.50 -10.15
N ALA A 34 2.82 7.56 -10.37
CA ALA A 34 3.93 7.36 -9.43
C ALA A 34 4.91 8.55 -9.56
N THR A 35 5.01 9.40 -8.55
CA THR A 35 5.90 10.57 -8.60
C THR A 35 7.29 10.17 -8.11
N VAL A 36 8.26 10.20 -9.02
CA VAL A 36 9.68 10.00 -8.71
C VAL A 36 10.26 11.35 -8.28
N TYR A 37 10.94 11.37 -7.13
CA TYR A 37 11.57 12.59 -6.62
C TYR A 37 13.06 12.62 -6.98
N GLU A 38 13.53 13.79 -7.36
CA GLU A 38 14.96 14.08 -7.45
C GLU A 38 15.58 14.16 -6.04
N GLU A 39 16.91 14.04 -5.97
CA GLU A 39 17.65 14.20 -4.73
C GLU A 39 17.35 15.57 -4.10
N GLY A 40 17.08 15.59 -2.79
CA GLY A 40 16.70 16.80 -2.06
C GLY A 40 15.22 17.21 -2.17
N TYR A 41 14.44 16.65 -3.10
CA TYR A 41 12.99 16.91 -3.20
C TYR A 41 12.14 15.90 -2.43
N TRP A 42 12.66 14.69 -2.22
CA TRP A 42 12.00 13.70 -1.37
C TRP A 42 12.10 14.13 0.10
N SER A 43 10.98 14.04 0.81
CA SER A 43 10.97 14.10 2.27
C SER A 43 10.12 12.94 2.79
N TYR A 44 10.31 12.59 4.07
CA TYR A 44 9.51 11.58 4.75
C TYR A 44 8.02 11.84 4.46
N VAL A 45 7.50 12.98 4.91
CA VAL A 45 6.09 13.37 4.75
C VAL A 45 5.61 13.24 3.31
N MET A 46 6.41 13.69 2.32
CA MET A 46 6.06 13.57 0.91
C MET A 46 5.92 12.11 0.47
N GLY A 47 6.79 11.21 0.94
CA GLY A 47 6.67 9.78 0.70
C GLY A 47 5.38 9.18 1.28
N GLN A 48 5.01 9.53 2.51
CA GLN A 48 3.81 8.94 3.13
C GLN A 48 2.50 9.42 2.48
N VAL A 49 2.39 10.71 2.09
CA VAL A 49 1.17 11.23 1.42
C VAL A 49 0.97 10.67 0.01
N GLN A 50 1.97 9.98 -0.57
CA GLN A 50 1.79 9.29 -1.85
C GLN A 50 0.97 8.01 -1.74
N THR A 51 0.89 7.44 -0.54
CA THR A 51 0.08 6.24 -0.28
C THR A 51 -1.41 6.54 -0.39
N ILE A 52 -2.23 5.50 -0.54
CA ILE A 52 -3.67 5.62 -0.78
C ILE A 52 -4.39 4.67 0.17
N ASP A 53 -5.36 5.20 0.90
CA ASP A 53 -6.30 4.39 1.68
C ASP A 53 -7.31 3.70 0.74
N ARG A 54 -7.48 2.40 0.91
CA ARG A 54 -8.38 1.56 0.11
C ARG A 54 -9.46 0.96 1.00
N VAL A 55 -10.70 1.34 0.73
CA VAL A 55 -11.87 0.82 1.46
C VAL A 55 -12.49 -0.31 0.66
N TYR A 56 -12.46 -1.54 1.17
CA TYR A 56 -13.02 -2.72 0.50
C TYR A 56 -14.48 -2.97 0.89
N GLY A 57 -14.86 -2.65 2.13
CA GLY A 57 -16.20 -2.88 2.65
C GLY A 57 -16.47 -4.34 3.03
N PHE A 58 -17.75 -4.66 3.26
CA PHE A 58 -18.24 -6.00 3.64
C PHE A 58 -17.56 -6.63 4.88
N GLY A 59 -17.03 -5.80 5.79
CA GLY A 59 -16.28 -6.27 6.96
C GLY A 59 -14.85 -6.73 6.67
N ILE A 60 -14.41 -6.70 5.41
CA ILE A 60 -13.05 -7.06 5.01
C ILE A 60 -12.03 -6.10 5.65
N ASP A 61 -12.32 -4.79 5.68
CA ASP A 61 -11.43 -3.79 6.28
C ASP A 61 -11.15 -4.13 7.76
N THR A 62 -12.19 -4.50 8.53
CA THR A 62 -12.05 -4.94 9.93
C THR A 62 -11.30 -6.26 10.06
N LEU A 63 -11.54 -7.24 9.18
CA LEU A 63 -10.78 -8.50 9.15
C LEU A 63 -9.29 -8.28 8.88
N LEU A 64 -8.96 -7.23 8.12
CA LEU A 64 -7.60 -6.81 7.83
C LEU A 64 -7.08 -5.79 8.86
N HIS A 65 -7.70 -5.64 10.03
CA HIS A 65 -7.29 -4.69 11.08
C HIS A 65 -7.16 -3.24 10.61
N HIS A 66 -7.97 -2.84 9.64
CA HIS A 66 -7.98 -1.53 9.02
C HIS A 66 -6.66 -1.11 8.34
N ILE A 67 -5.77 -2.05 8.00
CA ILE A 67 -4.49 -1.74 7.35
C ILE A 67 -4.66 -1.16 5.94
N THR A 68 -5.79 -1.44 5.28
CA THR A 68 -6.08 -0.99 3.91
C THR A 68 -6.71 0.39 3.89
N ASP A 69 -7.69 0.66 4.75
CA ASP A 69 -8.41 1.94 4.87
C ASP A 69 -7.75 2.92 5.85
N GLY A 70 -6.77 2.48 6.63
CA GLY A 70 -5.87 3.31 7.45
C GLY A 70 -4.40 3.24 7.03
N HIS A 71 -4.14 2.92 5.76
CA HIS A 71 -2.82 2.70 5.21
C HIS A 71 -1.92 3.95 5.26
N VAL A 72 -2.46 5.14 4.96
CA VAL A 72 -1.72 6.41 5.03
C VAL A 72 -1.27 6.65 6.48
N ALA A 73 -2.15 6.42 7.45
CA ALA A 73 -1.82 6.57 8.86
C ALA A 73 -0.77 5.57 9.33
N HIS A 74 -0.85 4.33 8.85
CA HIS A 74 0.16 3.31 9.09
C HIS A 74 1.52 3.81 8.59
N HIS A 75 1.62 4.27 7.35
CA HIS A 75 2.89 4.75 6.78
C HIS A 75 3.52 5.91 7.58
N PHE A 76 2.71 6.81 8.14
CA PHE A 76 3.21 7.90 9.01
C PHE A 76 3.65 7.43 10.39
N PHE A 77 2.96 6.45 10.99
CA PHE A 77 3.09 6.17 12.41
C PHE A 77 3.14 4.69 12.77
N PHE A 78 3.52 3.79 11.85
CA PHE A 78 3.56 2.33 12.07
C PHE A 78 4.39 1.90 13.28
N THR A 79 5.37 2.71 13.71
CA THR A 79 6.20 2.43 14.91
C THR A 79 5.62 2.98 16.22
N LYS A 80 4.58 3.82 16.15
CA LYS A 80 4.06 4.59 17.29
C LYS A 80 2.57 4.37 17.54
N ILE A 81 1.80 4.10 16.49
CA ILE A 81 0.36 3.91 16.54
C ILE A 81 0.05 2.47 16.13
N PRO A 82 -0.43 1.64 17.04
CA PRO A 82 -0.84 0.27 16.73
C PRO A 82 -2.16 0.26 15.96
N HIS A 83 -2.47 -0.87 15.30
CA HIS A 83 -3.62 -1.00 14.39
C HIS A 83 -4.98 -0.66 15.05
N TYR A 84 -5.14 -0.88 16.36
CA TYR A 84 -6.40 -0.61 17.07
C TYR A 84 -6.67 0.88 17.34
N HIS A 85 -5.66 1.76 17.20
CA HIS A 85 -5.84 3.22 17.14
C HIS A 85 -5.73 3.77 15.71
N LEU A 86 -5.59 2.90 14.71
CA LEU A 86 -5.30 3.32 13.34
C LEU A 86 -6.40 4.19 12.75
N MET A 87 -7.67 3.86 12.98
CA MET A 87 -8.79 4.65 12.47
C MET A 87 -8.95 6.02 13.15
N GLU A 88 -8.58 6.12 14.42
CA GLU A 88 -8.50 7.40 15.12
C GLU A 88 -7.40 8.27 14.49
N ALA A 89 -6.23 7.69 14.23
CA ALA A 89 -5.13 8.36 13.55
C ALA A 89 -5.49 8.75 12.11
N THR A 90 -6.14 7.88 11.34
CA THR A 90 -6.62 8.17 9.98
C THR A 90 -7.57 9.35 9.97
N THR A 91 -8.50 9.42 10.92
CA THR A 91 -9.44 10.55 11.05
C THR A 91 -8.68 11.85 11.33
N ALA A 92 -7.72 11.82 12.25
CA ALA A 92 -6.88 12.98 12.57
C ALA A 92 -6.04 13.44 11.36
N ILE A 93 -5.36 12.52 10.69
CA ILE A 93 -4.54 12.81 9.50
C ILE A 93 -5.39 13.36 8.36
N LYS A 94 -6.54 12.75 8.11
CA LYS A 94 -7.48 13.20 7.07
C LYS A 94 -7.90 14.65 7.33
N SER A 95 -8.22 15.01 8.58
CA SER A 95 -8.58 16.39 8.93
C SER A 95 -7.46 17.41 8.65
N VAL A 96 -6.20 17.00 8.76
CA VAL A 96 -5.02 17.86 8.47
C VAL A 96 -4.74 17.94 6.97
N LEU A 97 -4.87 16.83 6.24
CA LEU A 97 -4.48 16.73 4.83
C LEU A 97 -5.57 17.10 3.82
N GLU A 98 -6.85 17.01 4.19
CA GLU A 98 -7.99 17.37 3.33
C GLU A 98 -7.98 18.82 2.84
N PRO A 99 -7.70 19.84 3.69
CA PRO A 99 -7.62 21.23 3.23
C PRO A 99 -6.60 21.46 2.10
N TYR A 100 -5.55 20.64 2.07
CA TYR A 100 -4.48 20.70 1.07
C TYR A 100 -4.73 19.79 -0.14
N LYS A 101 -5.85 19.04 -0.16
CA LYS A 101 -6.15 18.01 -1.17
C LYS A 101 -5.03 16.98 -1.32
N ALA A 102 -4.27 16.76 -0.24
CA ALA A 102 -3.13 15.85 -0.22
C ALA A 102 -3.53 14.42 0.15
N TYR A 103 -4.67 14.25 0.83
CA TYR A 103 -5.18 12.95 1.24
C TYR A 103 -5.80 12.18 0.07
N ARG A 104 -5.41 10.92 -0.11
CA ARG A 104 -5.88 10.04 -1.19
C ARG A 104 -6.60 8.83 -0.62
N CYS A 105 -7.83 8.61 -1.06
CA CYS A 105 -8.64 7.47 -0.68
C CYS A 105 -9.41 6.94 -1.90
N LYS A 106 -9.50 5.61 -2.06
CA LYS A 106 -10.25 4.94 -3.12
C LYS A 106 -11.14 3.86 -2.51
N SER A 107 -12.45 3.93 -2.79
CA SER A 107 -13.35 2.79 -2.54
C SER A 107 -13.10 1.72 -3.61
N ASN A 108 -12.89 0.48 -3.18
CA ASN A 108 -12.54 -0.65 -4.04
C ASN A 108 -13.27 -1.92 -3.58
N ALA A 109 -14.59 -1.97 -3.79
CA ALA A 109 -15.39 -3.13 -3.44
C ALA A 109 -15.03 -4.38 -4.28
N ASP A 110 -14.49 -4.17 -5.48
CA ASP A 110 -14.06 -5.19 -6.44
C ASP A 110 -12.58 -5.56 -6.31
N PHE A 111 -11.98 -5.38 -5.12
CA PHE A 111 -10.54 -5.57 -4.89
C PHE A 111 -9.98 -6.91 -5.34
N LEU A 112 -10.77 -8.00 -5.30
CA LEU A 112 -10.34 -9.31 -5.78
C LEU A 112 -10.20 -9.37 -7.30
N LEU A 113 -11.13 -8.74 -8.03
CA LEU A 113 -11.05 -8.63 -9.48
C LEU A 113 -9.90 -7.70 -9.87
N ASP A 114 -9.75 -6.58 -9.16
CA ASP A 114 -8.60 -5.67 -9.28
C ASP A 114 -7.28 -6.43 -9.06
N TYR A 115 -7.18 -7.22 -7.99
CA TYR A 115 -6.01 -8.04 -7.68
C TYR A 115 -5.71 -9.05 -8.78
N LEU A 116 -6.71 -9.82 -9.24
CA LEU A 116 -6.54 -10.81 -10.30
C LEU A 116 -6.09 -10.13 -11.60
N THR A 117 -6.74 -9.05 -11.99
CA THR A 117 -6.42 -8.26 -13.18
C THR A 117 -4.99 -7.72 -13.11
N LEU A 118 -4.57 -7.20 -11.96
CA LEU A 118 -3.23 -6.67 -11.74
C LEU A 118 -2.17 -7.78 -11.78
N ASN A 119 -2.46 -8.96 -11.23
CA ASN A 119 -1.55 -10.11 -11.30
C ASN A 119 -1.36 -10.61 -12.73
N ILE A 120 -2.43 -10.77 -13.50
CA ILE A 120 -2.35 -11.16 -14.92
C ILE A 120 -1.57 -10.10 -15.72
N LYS A 121 -1.86 -8.82 -15.49
CA LYS A 121 -1.17 -7.71 -16.17
C LYS A 121 0.32 -7.68 -15.83
N LEU A 122 0.66 -7.94 -14.57
CA LEU A 122 2.04 -8.02 -14.11
C LEU A 122 2.79 -9.19 -14.72
N GLU A 123 2.19 -10.38 -14.75
CA GLU A 123 2.76 -11.56 -15.40
C GLU A 123 3.01 -11.29 -16.89
N TYR A 124 2.06 -10.67 -17.58
CA TYR A 124 2.22 -10.22 -18.96
C TYR A 124 3.41 -9.24 -19.12
N LEU A 125 3.56 -8.28 -18.20
CA LEU A 125 4.65 -7.31 -18.23
C LEU A 125 6.01 -7.92 -17.92
N ILE A 126 6.09 -8.91 -17.03
CA ILE A 126 7.33 -9.68 -16.76
C ILE A 126 7.68 -10.53 -17.98
N GLY A 127 6.70 -11.21 -18.58
CA GLY A 127 6.91 -12.12 -19.72
C GLY A 127 7.26 -11.42 -21.03
N ARG A 128 6.88 -10.15 -21.22
CA ARG A 128 7.21 -9.37 -22.43
C ARG A 128 8.19 -8.21 -22.22
N GLY A 129 8.49 -7.84 -20.98
CA GLY A 129 9.31 -6.68 -20.67
C GLY A 129 10.78 -6.88 -20.98
N THR A 130 11.43 -5.86 -21.55
CA THR A 130 12.89 -5.70 -21.53
C THR A 130 13.24 -4.79 -20.35
N GLY A 131 13.40 -5.33 -19.14
CA GLY A 131 13.68 -4.48 -17.97
C GLY A 131 13.87 -5.22 -16.65
N ILE A 132 14.06 -4.45 -15.57
CA ILE A 132 14.32 -4.90 -14.18
C ILE A 132 13.42 -6.07 -13.72
N LEU A 133 12.16 -6.11 -14.16
CA LEU A 133 11.20 -7.13 -13.75
C LEU A 133 11.52 -8.54 -14.29
N THR A 134 12.15 -8.64 -15.47
CA THR A 134 12.62 -9.91 -16.03
C THR A 134 13.81 -10.44 -15.22
N TYR A 135 14.74 -9.56 -14.84
CA TYR A 135 15.88 -9.91 -14.00
C TYR A 135 15.46 -10.44 -12.62
N ALA A 136 14.41 -9.87 -12.01
CA ALA A 136 13.86 -10.38 -10.74
C ALA A 136 13.20 -11.77 -10.89
N GLY A 137 12.65 -12.10 -12.07
CA GLY A 137 12.16 -13.44 -12.40
C GLY A 137 13.30 -14.44 -12.62
N GLN A 138 14.37 -14.02 -13.30
CA GLN A 138 15.55 -14.87 -13.55
C GLN A 138 16.38 -15.18 -12.30
N GLN A 139 16.39 -14.30 -11.29
CA GLN A 139 17.08 -14.56 -10.01
C GLN A 139 16.45 -15.67 -9.15
N LYS A 140 15.27 -16.19 -9.50
CA LYS A 140 14.60 -17.26 -8.74
C LYS A 140 14.96 -18.69 -9.18
N GLU A 141 15.86 -18.88 -10.14
CA GLU A 141 16.25 -20.20 -10.66
C GLU A 141 17.57 -20.77 -10.11
N GLU A 142 18.03 -20.37 -8.92
CA GLU A 142 19.08 -21.11 -8.17
C GLU A 142 18.47 -21.97 -7.05
#